data_AF-A0A0D6AEM1-F1
#
_entry.id   AF-A0A0D6AEM1-F1
#
_cell.length_a   1.000
_cell.length_b   1.000
_cell.length_c   1.000
_cell.angle_alpha   90.00
_cell.angle_beta   90.00
_cell.angle_gamma   90.00
#
_symmetry.space_group_name_H-M   'P 1'
#
loop_
_entity.id
_entity.type
_entity.pdbx_description
1 polymer ?
#
loop_
_entity_poly.entity_id
_entity_poly.type
_entity_poly.pdbx_seq_one_letter_code
_entity_poly.pdbx_strand_id
1 'polypeptide(L)'
;MSNQKNIIPNPYDVLEVSPAASIAEITKAFAMAMKKKKYNPKQIAEARKSLMDNQQRLIDDYLRPNLPLIQRFKKQDLSALNEPIPTIQLLTEFDGLDQAYTESDTITEFDKQLGLKLFS
;
A
#
# COMPACT_ATOMS: atom_id res chain seq x y z
N MET A 1 -1.69 24.82 -32.12
CA MET A 1 -0.38 24.90 -31.45
C MET A 1 -0.34 23.87 -30.34
N SER A 2 0.44 22.81 -30.53
CA SER A 2 0.52 21.68 -29.60
C SER A 2 1.24 22.10 -28.32
N ASN A 3 0.50 22.18 -27.22
CA ASN A 3 1.03 22.24 -25.86
C ASN A 3 1.79 20.94 -25.57
N GLN A 4 3.04 20.85 -26.03
CA GLN A 4 3.97 19.85 -25.55
C GLN A 4 4.28 20.20 -24.10
N LYS A 5 3.51 19.64 -23.16
CA LYS A 5 3.89 19.63 -21.75
C LYS A 5 5.34 19.15 -21.70
N ASN A 6 6.23 19.97 -21.16
CA ASN A 6 7.61 19.59 -20.82
C ASN A 6 7.53 18.50 -19.74
N ILE A 7 7.23 17.28 -20.13
CA ILE A 7 7.27 16.12 -19.25
C ILE A 7 8.75 15.84 -19.03
N ILE A 8 9.22 16.13 -17.82
CA ILE A 8 10.60 15.86 -17.41
C ILE A 8 10.72 14.34 -17.20
N PRO A 9 11.39 13.60 -18.10
CA PRO A 9 11.49 12.14 -17.99
C PRO A 9 12.24 11.72 -16.73
N ASN A 10 11.99 10.51 -16.24
CA ASN A 10 12.69 9.96 -15.07
C ASN A 10 14.19 9.85 -15.37
N PRO A 11 15.09 10.43 -14.56
CA PRO A 11 16.54 10.35 -14.80
C PRO A 11 17.07 8.91 -14.87
N TYR A 12 16.47 7.98 -14.12
CA TYR A 12 16.80 6.56 -14.16
C TYR A 12 16.48 5.91 -15.52
N ASP A 13 15.34 6.29 -16.12
CA ASP A 13 14.94 5.80 -17.44
C ASP A 13 15.76 6.44 -18.57
N VAL A 14 16.15 7.71 -18.40
CA VAL A 14 16.97 8.44 -19.38
C VAL A 14 18.37 7.85 -19.49
N LEU A 15 18.99 7.53 -18.35
CA LEU A 15 20.31 6.92 -18.31
C LEU A 15 20.27 5.39 -18.37
N GLU A 16 19.09 4.78 -18.28
CA GLU A 16 18.88 3.33 -18.24
C GLU A 16 19.70 2.67 -17.11
N VAL A 17 19.62 3.25 -15.91
CA VAL A 17 20.33 2.81 -14.70
C VAL A 17 19.36 2.55 -13.55
N SER A 18 19.76 1.66 -12.64
CA SER A 18 19.02 1.39 -11.40
C SER A 18 19.18 2.54 -10.39
N PRO A 19 18.19 2.81 -9.52
CA PRO A 19 18.34 3.69 -8.36
C PRO A 19 19.54 3.35 -7.47
N ALA A 20 19.96 2.08 -7.44
CA ALA A 20 21.13 1.62 -6.69
C ALA A 20 22.47 1.88 -7.41
N ALA A 21 22.48 2.49 -8.60
CA ALA A 21 23.69 2.65 -9.39
C ALA A 21 24.73 3.57 -8.72
N SER A 22 26.00 3.19 -8.85
CA SER A 22 27.13 3.99 -8.39
C SER A 22 27.39 5.20 -9.30
N ILE A 23 28.13 6.20 -8.81
CA ILE A 23 28.52 7.39 -9.60
C ILE A 23 29.31 7.00 -10.85
N ALA A 24 30.14 5.96 -10.76
CA ALA A 24 30.91 5.44 -11.88
C ALA A 24 30.00 4.85 -12.97
N GLU A 25 28.99 4.07 -12.57
CA GLU A 25 27.98 3.51 -13.48
C GLU A 25 27.15 4.60 -14.13
N ILE A 26 26.72 5.61 -13.37
CA ILE A 26 25.98 6.78 -13.89
C ILE A 26 26.81 7.52 -14.95
N THR A 27 28.11 7.70 -14.71
CA THR A 27 29.01 8.38 -15.66
C THR A 27 29.19 7.57 -16.95
N LYS A 28 29.35 6.25 -16.83
CA LYS A 28 29.42 5.35 -18.00
C LYS A 28 28.10 5.35 -18.78
N ALA A 29 26.97 5.30 -18.07
CA ALA A 29 25.63 5.33 -18.64
C ALA A 29 25.33 6.63 -19.38
N PHE A 30 25.79 7.77 -18.86
CA PHE A 30 25.70 9.06 -19.55
C PHE A 30 26.35 9.02 -20.93
N ALA A 31 27.58 8.50 -21.04
CA ALA A 31 28.26 8.37 -22.33
C ALA A 31 27.50 7.44 -23.28
N MET A 32 26.94 6.34 -22.77
CA MET A 32 26.12 5.41 -23.56
C MET A 32 24.81 6.04 -24.04
N ALA A 33 24.12 6.80 -23.19
CA ALA A 33 22.87 7.49 -23.51
C ALA A 33 23.08 8.56 -24.59
N MET A 34 24.16 9.34 -24.49
CA MET A 34 24.55 10.32 -25.51
C MET A 34 24.82 9.67 -26.88
N LYS A 35 25.41 8.46 -26.88
CA LYS A 35 25.64 7.68 -28.10
C LYS A 35 24.33 7.13 -28.69
N LYS A 36 23.40 6.67 -27.84
CA LYS A 36 22.09 6.11 -28.26
C LYS A 36 21.15 7.16 -28.85
N LYS A 37 21.27 8.43 -28.45
CA LYS A 37 20.46 9.57 -28.95
C LYS A 37 18.93 9.36 -28.82
N LYS A 38 18.49 8.54 -27.86
CA LYS A 38 17.07 8.27 -27.59
C LYS A 38 16.35 9.48 -26.96
N TYR A 39 17.09 10.28 -26.18
CA TYR A 39 16.61 11.50 -25.54
C TYR A 39 17.41 12.70 -26.04
N ASN A 40 16.88 13.92 -25.85
CA ASN A 40 17.60 15.15 -26.19
C ASN A 40 18.88 15.26 -25.32
N PRO A 41 20.04 15.63 -25.88
CA PRO A 41 21.26 15.87 -25.11
C PRO A 41 21.07 16.72 -23.85
N LYS A 42 20.18 17.73 -23.89
CA LYS A 42 19.85 18.56 -22.73
C LYS A 42 19.20 17.74 -21.60
N GLN A 43 18.26 16.86 -21.94
CA GLN A 43 17.59 15.98 -20.97
C GLN A 43 18.57 14.95 -20.39
N ILE A 44 19.49 14.43 -21.20
CA ILE A 44 20.52 13.48 -20.74
C ILE A 44 21.49 14.17 -19.76
N ALA A 45 21.88 15.41 -20.05
CA ALA A 45 22.72 16.21 -19.15
C ALA A 45 22.00 16.56 -17.84
N GLU A 46 20.73 16.97 -17.90
CA GLU A 46 19.89 17.23 -16.73
C GLU A 46 19.73 15.96 -15.87
N ALA A 47 19.47 14.80 -16.48
CA ALA A 47 19.35 13.53 -15.78
C ALA A 47 20.64 13.17 -15.02
N ARG A 48 21.81 13.31 -15.66
CA ARG A 48 23.09 13.10 -14.99
C ARG A 48 23.28 14.08 -13.83
N LYS A 49 22.99 15.36 -14.05
CA LYS A 49 23.14 16.38 -13.00
C LYS A 49 22.28 16.03 -11.78
N SER A 50 21.03 15.62 -12.01
CA SER A 50 20.09 15.17 -10.97
C SER A 50 20.65 14.04 -10.13
N LEU A 51 21.18 12.99 -10.78
CA LEU A 51 21.66 11.79 -10.08
C LEU A 51 23.06 11.95 -9.45
N MET A 52 23.82 12.96 -9.87
CA MET A 52 25.12 13.28 -9.26
C MET A 52 24.99 14.16 -8.01
N ASP A 53 23.89 14.88 -7.85
CA ASP A 53 23.58 15.65 -6.64
C ASP A 53 22.80 14.77 -5.65
N ASN A 54 23.36 14.54 -4.46
CA ASN A 54 22.75 13.67 -3.45
C ASN A 54 21.36 14.16 -3.00
N GLN A 55 21.14 15.47 -2.90
CA GLN A 55 19.85 16.01 -2.47
C GLN A 55 18.79 15.77 -3.53
N GLN A 56 19.13 16.06 -4.79
CA GLN A 56 18.23 15.87 -5.91
C GLN A 56 17.97 14.38 -6.18
N ARG A 57 18.99 13.53 -6.05
CA ARG A 57 18.86 12.07 -6.15
C ARG A 57 17.90 11.51 -5.11
N LEU A 58 17.96 11.97 -3.86
CA LEU A 58 17.03 11.55 -2.82
C LEU A 58 15.57 11.90 -3.18
N ILE A 59 15.35 13.10 -3.75
CA ILE A 59 14.03 13.52 -4.23
C ILE A 59 13.56 12.61 -5.37
N ASP A 60 14.42 12.30 -6.32
CA ASP A 60 14.09 11.44 -7.46
C ASP A 60 13.80 9.99 -7.02
N ASP A 61 14.57 9.46 -6.06
CA ASP A 61 14.33 8.13 -5.49
C ASP A 61 12.94 8.01 -4.85
N TYR A 62 12.53 9.06 -4.14
CA TYR A 62 11.25 9.06 -3.44
C TYR A 62 10.07 9.32 -4.38
N LEU A 63 10.20 10.28 -5.30
CA LEU A 63 9.09 10.73 -6.15
C LEU A 63 8.95 9.94 -7.46
N ARG A 64 10.01 9.26 -7.91
CA ARG A 64 10.05 8.56 -9.19
C ARG A 64 10.54 7.12 -9.04
N PRO A 65 9.87 6.31 -8.20
CA PRO A 65 10.30 4.94 -7.96
C PRO A 65 10.32 4.16 -9.27
N ASN A 66 11.42 3.44 -9.51
CA ASN A 66 11.50 2.47 -10.61
C ASN A 66 10.71 1.22 -10.20
N LEU A 67 9.38 1.30 -10.36
CA LEU A 67 8.48 0.22 -9.99
C LEU A 67 8.60 -0.92 -11.00
N PRO A 68 8.62 -2.19 -10.55
CA PRO A 68 8.57 -3.32 -11.46
C PRO A 68 7.29 -3.25 -12.31
N LEU A 69 7.34 -3.86 -13.49
CA LEU A 69 6.17 -3.97 -14.35
C LEU A 69 5.02 -4.58 -13.55
N ILE A 70 3.87 -3.90 -13.52
CA ILE A 70 2.70 -4.32 -12.74
C ILE A 70 2.36 -5.76 -13.12
N GLN A 71 2.62 -6.71 -12.22
CA GLN A 71 2.15 -8.07 -12.38
C GLN A 71 0.66 -8.06 -12.09
N ARG A 72 -0.16 -8.10 -13.15
CA ARG A 72 -1.61 -8.26 -12.98
C ARG A 72 -1.85 -9.58 -12.26
N PHE A 73 -2.62 -9.54 -11.18
CA PHE A 73 -3.09 -10.77 -10.55
C PHE A 73 -3.84 -11.61 -11.60
N LYS A 74 -3.60 -12.92 -11.57
CA LYS A 74 -4.38 -13.85 -12.39
C LYS A 74 -5.84 -13.71 -11.98
N LYS A 75 -6.76 -13.74 -12.96
CA LYS A 75 -8.19 -13.84 -12.67
C LYS A 75 -8.37 -15.09 -11.80
N GLN A 76 -8.79 -14.90 -10.55
CA GLN A 76 -9.18 -15.99 -9.69
C GLN A 76 -10.54 -16.49 -10.15
N ASP A 77 -10.74 -17.79 -10.03
CA ASP A 77 -12.05 -18.38 -10.28
C ASP A 77 -12.98 -17.98 -9.14
N LEU A 78 -14.03 -17.23 -9.48
CA LEU A 78 -15.04 -16.72 -8.54
C LEU A 78 -16.32 -17.56 -8.58
N SER A 79 -16.25 -18.80 -9.09
CA SER A 79 -17.42 -19.69 -9.21
C SER A 79 -18.14 -19.92 -7.88
N ALA A 80 -17.43 -19.87 -6.75
CA ALA A 80 -18.01 -19.98 -5.41
C ALA A 80 -19.03 -18.86 -5.07
N LEU A 81 -18.97 -17.70 -5.73
CA LEU A 81 -19.95 -16.62 -5.55
C LEU A 81 -21.29 -16.89 -6.26
N ASN A 82 -21.34 -17.91 -7.13
CA ASN A 82 -22.59 -18.35 -7.75
C ASN A 82 -23.38 -19.32 -6.86
N GLU A 83 -22.80 -19.76 -5.74
CA GLU A 83 -23.50 -20.61 -4.78
C GLU A 83 -24.62 -19.80 -4.11
N PRO A 84 -25.80 -20.42 -3.85
CA PRO A 84 -26.88 -19.75 -3.16
C PRO A 84 -26.43 -19.34 -1.76
N ILE A 85 -26.94 -18.19 -1.29
CA ILE A 85 -26.64 -17.68 0.05
C ILE A 85 -26.98 -18.76 1.08
N PRO A 86 -26.05 -19.15 1.97
CA PRO A 86 -26.31 -20.17 2.97
C PRO A 86 -27.43 -19.70 3.90
N THR A 87 -28.35 -20.62 4.21
CA THR A 87 -29.44 -20.34 5.15
C THR A 87 -28.87 -20.29 6.56
N ILE A 88 -28.92 -19.10 7.18
CA ILE A 88 -28.58 -18.93 8.60
C ILE A 88 -29.75 -19.48 9.41
N GLN A 89 -29.53 -20.60 10.12
CA GLN A 89 -30.48 -21.12 11.10
C GLN A 89 -30.22 -20.42 12.43
N LEU A 90 -31.11 -19.50 12.81
CA LEU A 90 -31.12 -18.95 14.16
C LEU A 90 -31.65 -20.03 15.11
N LEU A 91 -30.87 -20.33 16.14
CA LEU A 91 -31.22 -21.32 17.14
C LEU A 91 -32.17 -20.67 18.16
N THR A 92 -33.42 -21.12 18.17
CA THR A 92 -34.48 -20.57 19.04
C THR A 92 -34.18 -20.73 20.53
N GLU A 93 -33.28 -21.65 20.89
CA GLU A 93 -32.81 -21.84 22.27
C GLU A 93 -32.02 -20.64 22.83
N PHE A 94 -31.58 -19.73 21.96
CA PHE A 94 -30.92 -18.48 22.34
C PHE A 94 -31.82 -17.25 22.12
N ASP A 95 -33.10 -17.44 21.77
CA ASP A 95 -34.06 -16.34 21.76
C ASP A 95 -34.36 -15.92 23.22
N GLY A 96 -34.23 -14.62 23.52
CA GLY A 96 -34.52 -14.08 24.85
C GLY A 96 -33.34 -14.11 25.85
N LEU A 97 -32.11 -14.33 25.40
CA LEU A 97 -30.91 -14.20 26.24
C LEU A 97 -30.86 -12.84 26.96
N ASP A 98 -31.25 -11.76 26.28
CA ASP A 98 -31.29 -10.42 26.87
C ASP A 98 -32.19 -10.35 28.11
N GLN A 99 -33.31 -11.08 28.12
CA GLN A 99 -34.23 -11.15 29.25
C GLN A 99 -33.62 -11.96 30.40
N ALA A 100 -33.01 -13.11 30.09
CA ALA A 100 -32.32 -13.94 31.07
C ALA A 100 -31.17 -13.20 31.77
N TYR A 101 -30.41 -12.36 31.04
CA TYR A 101 -29.39 -11.50 31.64
C TYR A 101 -29.99 -10.48 32.61
N THR A 102 -31.09 -9.81 32.23
CA THR A 102 -31.75 -8.85 33.13
C THR A 102 -32.34 -9.49 34.38
N GLU A 103 -32.84 -10.72 34.30
CA GLU A 103 -33.34 -11.46 35.46
C GLU A 103 -32.20 -11.90 36.39
N SER A 104 -31.04 -12.28 35.83
CA SER A 104 -29.86 -12.67 36.62
C SER A 104 -29.22 -11.51 37.39
N ASP A 105 -29.38 -10.27 36.91
CA ASP A 105 -28.91 -9.06 37.59
C ASP A 105 -29.87 -8.57 38.71
N THR A 106 -31.02 -9.23 38.89
CA THR A 106 -31.90 -8.93 40.03
C THR A 106 -31.33 -9.55 41.31
N ILE A 107 -30.45 -8.81 41.99
CA ILE A 107 -29.95 -9.19 43.32
C ILE A 107 -31.15 -9.27 44.26
N THR A 108 -31.50 -10.48 44.72
CA THR A 108 -32.62 -10.66 45.64
C THR A 108 -32.32 -9.99 46.98
N GLU A 109 -33.34 -9.56 47.72
CA GLU A 109 -33.13 -8.95 49.04
C GLU A 109 -32.40 -9.89 50.01
N PHE A 110 -32.58 -11.20 49.83
CA PHE A 110 -31.86 -12.23 50.57
C PHE A 110 -30.35 -12.19 50.25
N ASP A 111 -29.97 -12.11 48.97
CA ASP A 111 -28.56 -12.01 48.56
C ASP A 111 -27.90 -10.74 49.10
N LYS A 112 -28.63 -9.61 49.16
CA LYS A 112 -28.15 -8.37 49.79
C LYS A 112 -27.88 -8.55 51.28
N GLN A 113 -28.80 -9.19 52.01
CA GLN A 113 -28.63 -9.46 53.43
C GLN A 113 -27.49 -10.45 53.71
N LEU A 114 -27.32 -11.46 52.85
CA LEU A 114 -26.24 -12.44 52.96
C LEU A 114 -24.87 -11.78 52.74
N GLY A 115 -24.73 -10.95 51.71
CA GLY A 115 -23.50 -10.19 51.45
C GLY A 115 -23.13 -9.28 52.63
N LEU A 116 -24.11 -8.57 53.20
CA LEU A 116 -23.90 -7.74 54.38
C LEU A 116 -23.42 -8.54 55.61
N LYS A 117 -23.88 -9.78 55.80
CA LYS A 117 -23.48 -10.64 56.93
C LYS A 117 -22.11 -11.30 56.75
N LEU A 118 -21.70 -11.59 55.52
CA LEU A 118 -20.45 -12.29 55.24
C LEU A 118 -19.23 -11.35 55.22
N PHE A 119 -19.44 -10.07 54.93
CA PHE A 119 -18.38 -9.07 54.81
C PHE A 119 -18.46 -7.97 55.89
N SER A 120 -19.33 -8.12 56.90
CA SER A 120 -19.29 -7.39 58.18
C SER A 120 -18.39 -8.10 59.18
#